data_AF-A0A455WYV7-F1
#
_entry.id   AF-A0A455WYV7-F1
#
_cell.length_a   1.000
_cell.length_b   1.000
_cell.length_c   1.000
_cell.angle_alpha   90.00
_cell.angle_beta   90.00
_cell.angle_gamma   90.00
#
_symmetry.space_group_name_H-M   'P 1'
#
loop_
_entity.id
_entity.type
_entity.pdbx_description
1 polymer ?
#
loop_
_entity_poly.entity_id
_entity_poly.type
_entity_poly.pdbx_seq_one_letter_code
_entity_poly.pdbx_strand_id
1 'polypeptide(L)' 'MRFALKLVNNRAQIVDADVIELGTVGVNDEQIVEIMAHVVLNIFTNYVNLAFNVPIDFPKINLRVAD' A
#
# COMPACT_ATOMS: atom_id res chain seq x y z
N MET A 1 10.02 1.49 0.52
CA MET A 1 8.75 0.75 0.58
C MET A 1 8.60 -0.23 -0.60
N ARG A 2 9.33 -1.37 -0.59
CA ARG A 2 9.18 -2.40 -1.64
C ARG A 2 8.08 -3.40 -1.32
N PHE A 3 7.89 -3.74 -0.05
CA PHE A 3 6.92 -4.75 0.38
C PHE A 3 5.48 -4.37 0.08
N ALA A 4 5.01 -3.17 0.46
CA ALA A 4 3.67 -2.70 0.14
C ALA A 4 3.39 -2.69 -1.37
N LEU A 5 4.36 -2.26 -2.18
CA LEU A 5 4.25 -2.29 -3.64
C LEU A 5 4.13 -3.73 -4.16
N LYS A 6 4.91 -4.66 -3.62
CA LYS A 6 4.84 -6.08 -3.97
C LYS A 6 3.49 -6.70 -3.59
N LEU A 7 2.94 -6.37 -2.42
CA LEU A 7 1.61 -6.79 -1.99
C LEU A 7 0.54 -6.37 -3.01
N VAL A 8 0.56 -5.10 -3.44
CA VAL A 8 -0.41 -4.58 -4.41
C VAL A 8 -0.23 -5.25 -5.77
N ASN A 9 0.98 -5.25 -6.31
CA ASN A 9 1.27 -5.78 -7.66
C ASN A 9 0.95 -7.27 -7.78
N ASN A 10 1.24 -8.04 -6.74
CA ASN A 10 1.08 -9.49 -6.73
C ASN A 10 -0.24 -9.93 -6.08
N ARG A 11 -1.14 -9.01 -5.72
CA ARG A 11 -2.41 -9.32 -5.03
C ARG A 11 -2.20 -10.21 -3.80
N ALA A 12 -1.26 -9.79 -2.96
CA ALA A 12 -0.83 -10.46 -1.73
C ALA A 12 -0.20 -11.86 -1.92
N GLN A 13 0.09 -12.31 -3.15
CA GLN A 13 0.91 -13.50 -3.39
C GLN A 13 2.38 -13.16 -3.11
N ILE A 14 2.79 -13.35 -1.86
CA ILE A 14 4.16 -13.18 -1.35
C ILE A 14 4.73 -14.51 -0.88
N VAL A 15 6.05 -14.56 -0.76
CA VAL A 15 6.78 -15.73 -0.25
C VAL A 15 7.48 -15.39 1.06
N ASP A 16 7.90 -16.39 1.84
CA ASP A 16 8.57 -16.20 3.13
C ASP A 16 9.79 -15.26 3.04
N ALA A 17 10.54 -15.34 1.93
CA ALA A 17 11.69 -14.46 1.69
C ALA A 17 11.33 -12.97 1.71
N ASP A 18 10.09 -12.61 1.32
CA ASP A 18 9.61 -11.22 1.33
C ASP A 18 9.42 -10.68 2.74
N VAL A 19 9.06 -11.57 3.67
CA VAL A 19 8.89 -11.24 5.10
C VAL A 19 10.24 -11.27 5.81
N ILE A 20 11.10 -12.24 5.48
CA ILE A 20 12.45 -12.34 6.03
C ILE A 20 13.30 -11.11 5.70
N GLU A 21 13.23 -10.56 4.47
CA GLU A 21 13.97 -9.34 4.09
C GLU A 21 13.62 -8.17 5.01
N LEU A 22 12.34 -8.05 5.43
CA LEU A 22 11.90 -6.99 6.35
C LEU A 22 12.53 -7.12 7.74
N GLY A 23 12.67 -8.35 8.24
CA GLY A 23 13.36 -8.62 9.50
C GLY A 23 14.82 -8.17 9.47
N THR A 24 15.51 -8.31 8.33
CA THR A 24 16.92 -7.88 8.20
C THR A 24 17.13 -6.37 8.35
N VAL A 25 16.07 -5.58 8.16
CA VAL A 25 16.09 -4.12 8.31
C VAL A 25 15.37 -3.66 9.60
N GLY A 26 15.12 -4.59 10.53
CA GLY A 26 14.60 -4.28 11.86
C GLY A 26 13.08 -4.11 11.93
N VAL A 27 12.34 -4.53 10.90
CA VAL A 27 10.87 -4.55 10.94
C VAL A 27 10.42 -5.81 11.66
N ASN A 28 9.59 -5.65 12.68
CA ASN A 28 9.03 -6.77 13.45
C ASN A 28 7.68 -7.26 12.89
N ASP A 29 7.18 -8.37 13.43
CA ASP A 29 5.94 -9.00 12.97
C ASP A 29 4.71 -8.07 13.10
N GLU A 30 4.63 -7.28 14.18
CA GLU A 30 3.55 -6.32 14.40
C GLU A 30 3.52 -5.24 13.31
N GLN A 31 4.69 -4.72 12.95
CA GLN A 31 4.85 -3.73 11.89
C GLN A 31 4.57 -4.33 10.50
N ILE A 32 4.91 -5.59 10.26
CA ILE A 32 4.55 -6.29 9.01
C ILE A 32 3.02 -6.34 8.87
N VAL A 33 2.33 -6.72 9.94
CA VAL A 33 0.86 -6.77 9.98
C VAL A 33 0.26 -5.37 9.82
N GLU A 34 0.85 -4.34 10.45
CA GLU A 34 0.43 -2.94 10.29
C GLU A 34 0.54 -2.47 8.83
N ILE A 35 1.66 -2.77 8.16
CA ILE A 35 1.83 -2.46 6.72
C ILE A 35 0.75 -3.15 5.89
N MET A 36 0.48 -4.43 6.16
CA MET A 36 -0.57 -5.18 5.47
C MET A 36 -1.95 -4.55 5.70
N ALA A 37 -2.27 -4.18 6.94
CA ALA A 37 -3.53 -3.52 7.29
C ALA A 37 -3.71 -2.19 6.53
N HIS A 38 -2.67 -1.37 6.45
CA HIS A 38 -2.71 -0.12 5.68
C HIS A 38 -2.90 -0.35 4.18
N VAL A 39 -2.24 -1.35 3.61
CA VAL A 39 -2.41 -1.70 2.18
C VAL A 39 -3.84 -2.13 1.91
N VAL A 40 -4.39 -3.03 2.75
CA VAL A 40 -5.77 -3.51 2.60
C VAL A 40 -6.78 -2.38 2.79
N LEU A 41 -6.59 -1.52 3.80
CA LEU A 41 -7.43 -0.36 4.02
C LEU A 41 -7.42 0.59 2.82
N ASN A 42 -6.25 0.84 2.21
CA ASN A 42 -6.14 1.66 1.03
C ASN A 42 -6.84 1.04 -0.19
N ILE A 43 -6.69 -0.26 -0.42
CA ILE A 43 -7.40 -0.97 -1.51
C ILE A 43 -8.91 -0.88 -1.29
N PHE A 44 -9.38 -1.13 -0.08
CA PHE A 44 -10.80 -1.06 0.27
C PHE A 44 -11.36 0.34 -0.01
N THR A 45 -10.73 1.40 0.50
CA THR A 45 -11.22 2.77 0.29
C THR A 45 -11.15 3.18 -1.18
N ASN A 46 -10.10 2.81 -1.92
CA ASN A 46 -10.02 3.05 -3.36
C ASN A 46 -11.15 2.35 -4.13
N TYR A 47 -11.46 1.11 -3.78
CA TYR A 47 -12.53 0.34 -4.44
C TYR A 47 -13.91 0.90 -4.13
N VAL A 48 -14.16 1.29 -2.88
CA VAL A 48 -15.41 1.98 -2.50
C VAL A 48 -15.55 3.27 -3.29
N ASN A 49 -14.50 4.11 -3.33
CA ASN A 49 -14.52 5.37 -4.06
C ASN A 49 -14.79 5.16 -5.56
N LEU A 50 -14.15 4.16 -6.17
CA LEU A 50 -14.33 3.84 -7.58
C LEU A 50 -15.73 3.27 -7.88
N ALA A 51 -16.20 2.31 -7.08
CA ALA A 51 -17.46 1.62 -7.29
C ALA A 51 -18.68 2.55 -7.18
N PHE A 52 -18.60 3.55 -6.28
CA PHE A 52 -19.67 4.51 -6.06
C PHE A 52 -19.43 5.86 -6.73
N ASN A 53 -18.38 5.98 -7.55
CA ASN A 53 -17.99 7.21 -8.23
C ASN A 53 -17.97 8.44 -7.29
N VAL A 54 -17.36 8.26 -6.11
CA VAL A 54 -17.34 9.27 -5.05
C VAL A 54 -16.61 10.52 -5.56
N PRO A 55 -17.22 11.72 -5.47
CA PRO A 55 -16.60 12.94 -5.98
C PRO A 55 -15.36 13.32 -5.18
N ILE A 56 -14.33 13.80 -5.88
CA ILE A 56 -13.09 14.28 -5.27
C ILE A 56 -13.33 15.68 -4.73
N ASP A 57 -13.33 15.84 -3.41
CA ASP A 57 -13.54 17.11 -2.70
C ASP A 57 -12.23 17.89 -2.44
N PHE A 58 -11.17 17.56 -3.19
CA PHE A 58 -9.87 18.21 -3.07
C PHE A 58 -9.58 19.08 -4.31
N PRO A 59 -9.01 20.28 -4.13
CA PRO A 59 -8.62 21.11 -5.26
C PRO A 59 -7.59 20.38 -6.12
N LYS A 60 -7.76 20.42 -7.45
CA LYS A 60 -6.78 19.88 -8.39
C LYS A 60 -5.50 20.70 -8.30
N ILE A 61 -4.43 20.10 -7.81
CA ILE A 61 -3.10 20.71 -7.78
C ILE A 61 -2.34 20.23 -9.03
N ASN A 62 -1.75 21.15 -9.78
CA ASN A 62 -0.88 20.80 -10.89
C ASN A 62 0.37 20.10 -10.36
N LEU A 63 0.70 18.93 -10.92
CA LEU A 63 1.92 18.21 -10.58
C LEU A 63 3.13 19.10 -10.90
N ARG A 64 4.02 19.32 -9.91
CA ARG A 64 5.34 19.90 -10.16
C ARG A 64 6.22 18.84 -10.81
N VAL A 65 6.92 19.22 -11.88
CA VAL A 65 8.00 18.41 -12.44
C VAL A 65 9.07 18.29 -11.35
N ALA A 66 9.48 17.06 -11.02
CA ALA A 66 10.59 16.82 -10.12
C ALA A 66 11.90 17.17 -10.84
N ASP A 67 12.76 17.95 -10.20
CA ASP A 67 14.12 18.25 -10.67
C ASP A 67 15.03 17.01 -10.59
#